data_AF-A0A5C6C3E3-F1
#
_entry.id   AF-A0A5C6C3E3-F1
#
_cell.length_a   1.000
_cell.length_b   1.000
_cell.length_c   1.000
_cell.angle_alpha   90.00
_cell.angle_beta   90.00
_cell.angle_gamma   90.00
#
_symmetry.space_group_name_H-M   'P 1'
#
loop_
_entity.id
_entity.type
_entity.pdbx_description
1 polymer ?
#
loop_
_entity_poly.entity_id
_entity_poly.type
_entity_poly.pdbx_seq_one_letter_code
_entity_poly.pdbx_strand_id
1 'polypeptide(L)'
;MYYLKTLVLVAVVGLWLQPVIADEQEQPAAETASKEEPSETNIERIRSEFEDLLIAQATDFSSPTATLAKMSNLSNKYLRADERFNQPIREVLLRYASSRSPDDSNGAGDLSMAVQMFELTTFPPEVAAELLFKPLLSEHPAIKDATRSQIKSLLSKRPDETSLLVLEALRRGERSPYVFSLTGITGEASEAVAGELLKIAKSGDAEHTPAALESLASVIDEVERFNQRRQAGLGSDTADTKLFKYARRIVARYDRNQDGSLTKDEYRSMLSSPEPADANQDGAINVAEYAKWLAEQRNR
;
A
#
# COMPACT_ATOMS: atom_id res chain seq x y z
N MET A 1 34.40 13.11 32.53
CA MET A 1 35.11 11.86 32.19
C MET A 1 34.53 11.35 30.90
N TYR A 2 35.36 11.34 29.85
CA TYR A 2 35.03 10.98 28.47
C TYR A 2 34.69 9.49 28.33
N TYR A 3 33.78 9.12 27.42
CA TYR A 3 34.17 8.39 26.20
C TYR A 3 33.00 8.30 25.19
N LEU A 4 33.24 8.89 24.01
CA LEU A 4 32.58 8.66 22.74
C LEU A 4 32.60 7.15 22.40
N LYS A 5 31.49 6.62 21.88
CA LYS A 5 31.49 5.38 21.08
C LYS A 5 31.34 5.74 19.60
N THR A 6 32.42 5.48 18.91
CA THR A 6 32.76 5.81 17.53
C THR A 6 32.09 4.86 16.54
N LEU A 7 31.74 5.42 15.38
CA LEU A 7 31.44 4.74 14.11
C LEU A 7 32.43 3.61 13.81
N VAL A 8 31.90 2.43 13.46
CA VAL A 8 32.57 1.46 12.60
C VAL A 8 31.50 0.83 11.70
N LEU A 9 31.47 1.21 10.43
CA LEU A 9 31.04 0.30 9.36
C LEU A 9 31.97 0.53 8.17
N VAL A 10 33.00 -0.30 8.14
CA VAL A 10 34.00 -0.39 7.07
C VAL A 10 33.48 -1.40 6.04
N ALA A 11 33.69 -1.02 4.78
CA ALA A 11 33.60 -1.77 3.54
C ALA A 11 33.70 -3.30 3.65
N VAL A 12 32.69 -3.99 3.08
CA VAL A 12 32.80 -5.39 2.66
C VAL A 12 32.42 -5.46 1.18
N VAL A 13 33.35 -5.04 0.32
CA VAL A 13 33.45 -5.51 -1.08
C VAL A 13 34.95 -5.67 -1.34
N GLY A 14 35.46 -6.86 -1.06
CA GLY A 14 36.87 -7.20 -1.18
C GLY A 14 37.03 -8.70 -1.23
N LEU A 15 36.39 -9.33 -2.22
CA LEU A 15 36.50 -10.76 -2.48
C LEU A 15 37.31 -10.97 -3.77
N TRP A 16 38.59 -11.31 -3.58
CA TRP A 16 39.45 -12.15 -4.43
C TRP A 16 39.68 -11.76 -5.91
N LEU A 17 40.80 -11.08 -6.16
CA LEU A 17 41.58 -11.21 -7.39
C LEU A 17 42.93 -11.84 -7.03
N GLN A 18 43.16 -13.08 -7.47
CA GLN A 18 44.50 -13.68 -7.47
C GLN A 18 45.33 -13.09 -8.64
N PRO A 19 46.63 -12.84 -8.45
CA PRO A 19 47.50 -12.43 -9.55
C PRO A 19 47.83 -13.64 -10.43
N VAL A 20 47.34 -13.63 -11.68
CA VAL A 20 47.81 -14.53 -12.73
C VAL A 20 49.18 -14.01 -13.20
N ILE A 21 50.18 -14.88 -13.08
CA ILE A 21 51.55 -14.66 -13.55
C ILE A 21 51.53 -14.64 -15.08
N ALA A 22 52.12 -13.59 -15.65
CA ALA A 22 52.30 -13.39 -17.07
C ALA A 22 53.31 -14.40 -17.63
N ASP A 23 52.92 -15.08 -18.71
CA ASP A 23 53.86 -15.68 -19.64
C ASP A 23 53.66 -14.98 -20.99
N GLU A 24 54.76 -14.47 -21.52
CA GLU A 24 54.86 -13.52 -22.61
C GLU A 24 55.00 -14.32 -23.91
N GLN A 25 53.93 -14.41 -24.71
CA GLN A 25 54.03 -14.90 -26.09
C GLN A 25 53.28 -13.99 -27.08
N GLU A 26 54.10 -13.41 -27.95
CA GLU A 26 53.89 -12.92 -29.32
C GLU A 26 52.46 -12.66 -29.82
N GLN A 27 52.25 -11.39 -30.17
CA GLN A 27 51.18 -10.88 -31.03
C GLN A 27 51.00 -11.72 -32.29
N PRO A 28 49.74 -11.89 -32.71
CA PRO A 28 49.44 -11.47 -34.07
C PRO A 28 48.17 -10.61 -34.17
N ALA A 29 48.23 -9.71 -35.16
CA ALA A 29 47.14 -9.04 -35.86
C ALA A 29 46.13 -8.25 -35.02
N ALA A 30 46.14 -6.94 -35.23
CA ALA A 30 45.10 -6.00 -34.86
C ALA A 30 43.76 -6.41 -35.50
N GLU A 31 43.04 -7.31 -34.82
CA GLU A 31 41.63 -7.55 -35.03
C GLU A 31 40.92 -6.31 -34.51
N THR A 32 40.38 -5.52 -35.43
CA THR A 32 39.58 -4.34 -35.15
C THR A 32 38.43 -4.76 -34.23
N ALA A 33 38.61 -4.54 -32.93
CA ALA A 33 37.55 -4.64 -31.94
C ALA A 33 36.48 -3.63 -32.33
N SER A 34 35.50 -4.12 -33.09
CA SER A 34 34.25 -3.43 -33.29
C SER A 34 33.71 -3.15 -31.90
N LYS A 35 33.69 -1.88 -31.52
CA LYS A 35 32.82 -1.36 -30.46
C LYS A 35 31.40 -1.75 -30.86
N GLU A 36 30.99 -2.96 -30.50
CA GLU A 36 29.60 -3.33 -30.45
C GLU A 36 29.01 -2.46 -29.35
N GLU A 37 28.41 -1.34 -29.76
CA GLU A 37 27.52 -0.62 -28.87
C GLU A 37 26.49 -1.63 -28.38
N PRO A 38 26.25 -1.73 -27.06
CA PRO A 38 25.30 -2.68 -26.53
C PRO A 38 23.96 -2.41 -27.21
N SER A 39 23.54 -3.33 -28.08
CA SER A 39 22.23 -3.25 -28.70
C SER A 39 21.21 -3.18 -27.58
N GLU A 40 20.18 -2.35 -27.76
CA GLU A 40 19.10 -2.11 -26.80
C GLU A 40 18.54 -3.41 -26.19
N THR A 41 18.58 -4.50 -26.97
CA THR A 41 18.22 -5.87 -26.59
C THR A 41 19.05 -6.47 -25.45
N ASN A 42 20.34 -6.12 -25.30
CA ASN A 42 21.18 -6.66 -24.24
C ASN A 42 20.86 -6.04 -22.88
N ILE A 43 20.54 -4.74 -22.83
CA ILE A 43 20.18 -4.04 -21.59
C ILE A 43 18.80 -4.52 -21.10
N GLU A 44 17.84 -4.72 -21.99
CA GLU A 44 16.53 -5.27 -21.64
C GLU A 44 16.63 -6.67 -21.07
N ARG A 45 17.47 -7.55 -21.66
CA ARG A 45 17.71 -8.89 -21.11
C ARG A 45 18.32 -8.84 -19.71
N ILE A 46 19.37 -8.03 -19.51
CA ILE A 46 20.03 -7.88 -18.20
C ILE A 46 19.03 -7.35 -17.16
N ARG A 47 18.15 -6.42 -17.56
CA ARG A 47 17.10 -5.91 -16.68
C ARG A 47 16.12 -7.02 -16.29
N SER A 48 15.63 -7.81 -17.24
CA SER A 48 14.72 -8.93 -16.97
C SER A 48 15.35 -9.95 -16.03
N GLU A 49 16.61 -10.34 -16.26
CA GLU A 49 17.33 -11.29 -15.40
C GLU A 49 17.53 -10.72 -13.98
N PHE A 50 17.79 -9.42 -13.87
CA PHE A 50 17.90 -8.73 -12.58
C PHE A 50 16.55 -8.66 -11.85
N GLU A 51 15.44 -8.39 -12.55
CA GLU A 51 14.10 -8.42 -11.99
C GLU A 51 13.72 -9.81 -11.47
N ASP A 52 14.01 -10.86 -12.24
CA ASP A 52 13.78 -12.26 -11.84
C ASP A 52 14.56 -12.62 -10.58
N LEU A 53 15.82 -12.20 -10.49
CA LEU A 53 16.67 -12.43 -9.32
C LEU A 53 16.15 -11.65 -8.10
N LEU A 54 15.67 -10.41 -8.28
CA LEU A 54 15.06 -9.63 -7.21
C LEU A 54 13.79 -10.27 -6.68
N ILE A 55 12.91 -10.78 -7.57
CA ILE A 55 11.68 -11.47 -7.18
C ILE A 55 12.05 -12.73 -6.40
N ALA A 56 12.92 -13.58 -6.95
CA ALA A 56 13.34 -14.82 -6.30
C ALA A 56 13.89 -14.56 -4.88
N GLN A 57 14.75 -13.56 -4.72
CA GLN A 57 15.32 -13.17 -3.43
C GLN A 57 14.28 -12.57 -2.47
N ALA A 58 13.33 -11.79 -2.98
CA ALA A 58 12.28 -11.20 -2.15
C ALA A 58 11.27 -12.24 -1.67
N THR A 59 11.03 -13.29 -2.45
CA THR A 59 10.08 -14.36 -2.11
C THR A 59 10.66 -15.44 -1.20
N ASP A 60 11.98 -15.46 -1.01
CA ASP A 60 12.64 -16.34 -0.05
C ASP A 60 12.56 -15.76 1.37
N PHE A 61 11.49 -16.09 2.09
CA PHE A 61 11.27 -15.65 3.47
C PHE A 61 12.33 -16.16 4.47
N SER A 62 13.13 -17.16 4.09
CA SER A 62 14.20 -17.70 4.93
C SER A 62 15.49 -16.87 4.86
N SER A 63 15.62 -16.03 3.83
CA SER A 63 16.85 -15.27 3.59
C SER A 63 16.85 -13.90 4.28
N PRO A 64 17.95 -13.50 4.95
CA PRO A 64 18.10 -12.14 5.47
C PRO A 64 18.06 -11.05 4.39
N THR A 65 18.27 -11.38 3.10
CA THR A 65 18.14 -10.45 1.96
C THR A 65 16.70 -10.00 1.69
N ALA A 66 15.67 -10.73 2.13
CA ALA A 66 14.28 -10.26 2.07
C ALA A 66 14.10 -8.93 2.85
N THR A 67 14.93 -8.71 3.87
CA THR A 67 14.98 -7.46 4.64
C THR A 67 15.63 -6.31 3.85
N LEU A 68 16.52 -6.58 2.90
CA LEU A 68 17.11 -5.57 2.02
C LEU A 68 16.12 -5.12 0.92
N ALA A 69 15.24 -6.01 0.45
CA ALA A 69 14.16 -5.65 -0.45
C ALA A 69 13.15 -4.67 0.19
N LYS A 70 12.98 -4.70 1.53
CA LYS A 70 12.21 -3.69 2.28
C LYS A 70 12.83 -2.29 2.24
N MET A 71 14.14 -2.17 2.09
CA MET A 71 14.86 -0.89 2.24
C MET A 71 15.06 -0.12 0.95
N SER A 72 14.64 -0.67 -0.19
CA SER A 72 15.02 -0.12 -1.49
C SER A 72 13.84 0.47 -2.26
N ASN A 73 14.04 1.70 -2.76
CA ASN A 73 13.21 2.33 -3.80
C ASN A 73 13.00 1.43 -5.04
N LEU A 74 13.84 0.39 -5.23
CA LEU A 74 13.70 -0.60 -6.30
C LEU A 74 12.39 -1.40 -6.21
N SER A 75 11.90 -1.67 -5.01
CA SER A 75 10.62 -2.38 -4.82
C SER A 75 9.45 -1.60 -5.43
N ASN A 76 9.34 -0.31 -5.11
CA ASN A 76 8.29 0.54 -5.67
C ASN A 76 8.42 0.74 -7.19
N LYS A 77 9.64 0.66 -7.75
CA LYS A 77 9.89 0.88 -9.18
C LYS A 77 9.71 -0.37 -10.04
N TYR A 78 10.08 -1.55 -9.53
CA TYR A 78 10.16 -2.78 -10.32
C TYR A 78 9.22 -3.90 -9.85
N LEU A 79 8.76 -3.89 -8.60
CA LEU A 79 7.92 -4.97 -8.05
C LEU A 79 6.42 -4.66 -8.03
N ARG A 80 6.04 -3.38 -8.19
CA ARG A 80 4.66 -2.86 -8.05
C ARG A 80 3.66 -3.32 -9.12
N ALA A 81 3.86 -4.46 -9.77
CA ALA A 81 2.86 -5.04 -10.69
C ALA A 81 3.05 -6.54 -10.97
N ASP A 82 4.04 -7.22 -10.38
CA ASP A 82 4.35 -8.59 -10.78
C ASP A 82 3.62 -9.62 -9.91
N GLU A 83 2.76 -10.44 -10.54
CA GLU A 83 2.02 -11.50 -9.82
C GLU A 83 2.96 -12.56 -9.22
N ARG A 84 4.18 -12.71 -9.74
CA ARG A 84 5.19 -13.62 -9.17
C ARG A 84 5.64 -13.19 -7.78
N PHE A 85 5.56 -11.90 -7.46
CA PHE A 85 5.81 -11.39 -6.11
C PHE A 85 4.60 -11.59 -5.19
N ASN A 86 3.40 -11.38 -5.73
CA ASN A 86 2.14 -11.57 -5.01
C ASN A 86 1.91 -13.03 -4.60
N GLN A 87 2.25 -13.98 -5.47
CA GLN A 87 1.91 -15.38 -5.31
C GLN A 87 2.45 -16.00 -4.00
N PRO A 88 3.74 -15.83 -3.61
CA PRO A 88 4.24 -16.40 -2.36
C PRO A 88 3.63 -15.76 -1.11
N ILE A 89 3.34 -14.46 -1.15
CA ILE A 89 2.64 -13.76 -0.06
C ILE A 89 1.21 -14.31 0.09
N ARG A 90 0.51 -14.49 -1.04
CA ARG A 90 -0.83 -15.09 -1.09
C ARG A 90 -0.82 -16.50 -0.49
N GLU A 91 0.12 -17.34 -0.90
CA GLU A 91 0.23 -18.73 -0.44
C GLU A 91 0.47 -18.82 1.06
N VAL A 92 1.37 -17.99 1.62
CA VAL A 92 1.60 -17.93 3.06
C VAL A 92 0.33 -17.54 3.81
N LEU A 93 -0.37 -16.49 3.36
CA LEU A 93 -1.61 -16.04 4.00
C LEU A 93 -2.71 -17.12 3.93
N LEU A 94 -2.89 -17.76 2.78
CA LEU A 94 -3.88 -18.83 2.61
C LEU A 94 -3.54 -20.09 3.42
N ARG A 95 -2.26 -20.44 3.54
CA ARG A 95 -1.78 -21.52 4.40
C ARG A 95 -2.18 -21.27 5.86
N TYR A 96 -2.02 -20.04 6.35
CA TYR A 96 -2.42 -19.66 7.72
C TYR A 96 -3.92 -19.52 7.93
N ALA A 97 -4.67 -19.20 6.88
CA ALA A 97 -6.13 -19.24 6.90
C ALA A 97 -6.67 -20.68 7.01
N SER A 98 -5.97 -21.66 6.43
CA SER A 98 -6.44 -23.04 6.29
C SER A 98 -5.85 -24.00 7.32
N SER A 99 -4.66 -23.71 7.84
CA SER A 99 -3.96 -24.58 8.79
C SER A 99 -4.66 -24.56 10.14
N ARG A 100 -5.02 -25.75 10.63
CA ARG A 100 -5.34 -26.00 12.04
C ARG A 100 -4.17 -26.60 12.81
N SER A 101 -3.02 -26.79 12.16
CA SER A 101 -1.89 -27.52 12.75
C SER A 101 -1.12 -26.64 13.74
N PRO A 102 -1.16 -26.94 15.05
CA PRO A 102 -0.48 -26.13 16.07
C PRO A 102 1.06 -26.24 16.02
N ASP A 103 1.62 -27.22 15.32
CA ASP A 103 3.06 -27.53 15.34
C ASP A 103 3.91 -26.76 14.32
N ASP A 104 3.32 -25.90 13.49
CA ASP A 104 4.08 -25.09 12.52
C ASP A 104 4.68 -23.83 13.17
N SER A 105 5.66 -24.06 14.05
CA SER A 105 6.44 -23.01 14.72
C SER A 105 7.26 -22.16 13.75
N ASN A 106 7.69 -22.73 12.62
CA ASN A 106 8.49 -22.03 11.61
C ASN A 106 7.67 -21.02 10.82
N GLY A 107 6.42 -21.36 10.44
CA GLY A 107 5.66 -20.46 9.59
C GLY A 107 5.19 -19.17 10.30
N ALA A 108 5.29 -19.06 11.64
CA ALA A 108 4.98 -17.81 12.34
C ALA A 108 5.86 -16.64 11.84
N GLY A 109 7.12 -16.96 11.52
CA GLY A 109 8.06 -16.05 10.87
C GLY A 109 7.59 -15.67 9.48
N ASP A 110 7.23 -16.66 8.66
CA ASP A 110 6.72 -16.46 7.30
C ASP A 110 5.49 -15.56 7.27
N LEU A 111 4.51 -15.79 8.15
CA LEU A 111 3.30 -14.96 8.22
C LEU A 111 3.64 -13.52 8.60
N SER A 112 4.48 -13.33 9.61
CA SER A 112 4.91 -11.99 10.01
C SER A 112 5.63 -11.28 8.87
N MET A 113 6.43 -12.00 8.08
CA MET A 113 7.12 -11.43 6.93
C MET A 113 6.14 -11.12 5.79
N ALA A 114 5.23 -12.03 5.46
CA ALA A 114 4.20 -11.84 4.44
C ALA A 114 3.31 -10.62 4.76
N VAL A 115 2.88 -10.45 6.00
CA VAL A 115 2.11 -9.28 6.46
C VAL A 115 2.93 -7.99 6.34
N GLN A 116 4.23 -8.02 6.62
CA GLN A 116 5.10 -6.86 6.44
C GLN A 116 5.34 -6.48 4.98
N MET A 117 5.38 -7.47 4.09
CA MET A 117 5.55 -7.27 2.65
C MET A 117 4.23 -6.93 1.94
N PHE A 118 3.10 -7.10 2.63
CA PHE A 118 1.77 -6.96 2.05
C PHE A 118 1.50 -5.58 1.43
N GLU A 119 2.05 -4.51 1.99
CA GLU A 119 1.88 -3.14 1.44
C GLU A 119 2.55 -2.93 0.09
N LEU A 120 3.49 -3.81 -0.27
CA LEU A 120 4.20 -3.77 -1.55
C LEU A 120 3.44 -4.53 -2.65
N THR A 121 2.40 -5.27 -2.29
CA THR A 121 1.62 -6.09 -3.22
C THR A 121 0.69 -5.23 -4.07
N THR A 122 0.27 -5.79 -5.20
CA THR A 122 -0.71 -5.18 -6.10
C THR A 122 -2.07 -5.86 -6.06
N PHE A 123 -2.37 -6.53 -4.95
CA PHE A 123 -3.68 -7.16 -4.79
C PHE A 123 -4.81 -6.13 -4.97
N PRO A 124 -5.85 -6.47 -5.74
CA PRO A 124 -7.10 -5.72 -5.72
C PRO A 124 -7.58 -5.55 -4.27
N PRO A 125 -8.17 -4.40 -3.91
CA PRO A 125 -8.57 -4.11 -2.53
C PRO A 125 -9.41 -5.22 -1.88
N GLU A 126 -10.32 -5.84 -2.64
CA GLU A 126 -11.20 -6.90 -2.17
C GLU A 126 -10.42 -8.17 -1.82
N VAL A 127 -9.55 -8.60 -2.74
CA VAL A 127 -8.66 -9.76 -2.54
C VAL A 127 -7.70 -9.50 -1.38
N ALA A 128 -7.21 -8.26 -1.26
CA ALA A 128 -6.28 -7.87 -0.23
C ALA A 128 -6.93 -7.97 1.16
N ALA A 129 -8.14 -7.42 1.32
CA ALA A 129 -8.90 -7.50 2.55
C ALA A 129 -9.21 -8.96 2.91
N GLU A 130 -9.64 -9.77 1.95
CA GLU A 130 -9.96 -11.19 2.19
C GLU A 130 -8.74 -12.00 2.66
N LEU A 131 -7.59 -11.81 2.02
CA LEU A 131 -6.34 -12.50 2.37
C LEU A 131 -5.84 -12.13 3.78
N LEU A 132 -6.09 -10.90 4.23
CA LEU A 132 -5.74 -10.44 5.58
C LEU A 132 -6.77 -10.87 6.63
N PHE A 133 -8.04 -10.90 6.26
CA PHE A 133 -9.15 -11.19 7.16
C PHE A 133 -9.16 -12.66 7.60
N LYS A 134 -8.96 -13.61 6.67
CA LYS A 134 -9.03 -15.04 6.99
C LYS A 134 -8.00 -15.51 8.04
N PRO A 135 -6.70 -15.15 7.97
CA PRO A 135 -5.74 -15.52 9.01
C PRO A 135 -6.08 -14.93 10.38
N LEU A 136 -6.69 -13.74 10.41
CA LEU A 136 -7.07 -13.12 11.68
C LEU A 136 -8.16 -13.94 12.40
N LEU A 137 -9.04 -14.58 11.64
CA LEU A 137 -10.11 -15.44 12.15
C LEU A 137 -9.66 -16.85 12.53
N SER A 138 -8.51 -17.35 12.07
CA SER A 138 -8.14 -18.76 12.27
C SER A 138 -7.76 -19.14 13.72
N GLU A 139 -7.85 -18.19 14.68
CA GLU A 139 -7.46 -18.32 16.10
C GLU A 139 -6.09 -19.00 16.31
N HIS A 140 -5.24 -18.99 15.28
CA HIS A 140 -4.05 -19.80 15.25
C HIS A 140 -3.03 -19.28 16.28
N PRO A 141 -2.52 -20.14 17.18
CA PRO A 141 -1.69 -19.73 18.32
C PRO A 141 -0.34 -19.12 17.88
N ALA A 142 0.15 -19.51 16.70
CA ALA A 142 1.37 -18.94 16.13
C ALA A 142 1.25 -17.46 15.70
N ILE A 143 0.03 -16.93 15.55
CA ILE A 143 -0.18 -15.54 15.16
C ILE A 143 -0.05 -14.65 16.40
N LYS A 144 1.14 -14.07 16.56
CA LYS A 144 1.47 -13.14 17.65
C LYS A 144 0.60 -11.89 17.61
N ASP A 145 0.37 -11.27 18.77
CA ASP A 145 -0.43 -10.04 18.90
C ASP A 145 0.09 -8.88 18.06
N ALA A 146 1.42 -8.79 17.90
CA ALA A 146 2.05 -7.79 17.03
C ALA A 146 1.61 -7.98 15.56
N THR A 147 1.59 -9.22 15.08
CA THR A 147 1.14 -9.57 13.72
C THR A 147 -0.36 -9.29 13.57
N ARG A 148 -1.18 -9.65 14.57
CA ARG A 148 -2.63 -9.34 14.56
C ARG A 148 -2.88 -7.83 14.50
N SER A 149 -2.14 -7.05 15.27
CA SER A 149 -2.23 -5.59 15.28
C SER A 149 -1.84 -4.99 13.93
N GLN A 150 -0.81 -5.55 13.29
CA GLN A 150 -0.40 -5.14 11.95
C GLN A 150 -1.48 -5.47 10.90
N ILE A 151 -2.06 -6.68 10.95
CA ILE A 151 -3.18 -7.06 10.06
C ILE A 151 -4.35 -6.09 10.25
N LYS A 152 -4.74 -5.77 11.49
CA LYS A 152 -5.79 -4.79 11.78
C LYS A 152 -5.49 -3.41 11.20
N SER A 153 -4.25 -2.94 11.30
CA SER A 153 -3.80 -1.68 10.70
C SER A 153 -3.88 -1.69 9.17
N LEU A 154 -3.61 -2.84 8.53
CA LEU A 154 -3.75 -2.98 7.08
C LEU A 154 -5.22 -3.04 6.63
N LEU A 155 -6.09 -3.66 7.43
CA LEU A 155 -7.53 -3.71 7.19
C LEU A 155 -8.18 -2.34 7.39
N SER A 156 -7.74 -1.54 8.36
CA SER A 156 -8.29 -0.19 8.59
C SER A 156 -8.00 0.79 7.45
N LYS A 157 -6.98 0.51 6.62
CA LYS A 157 -6.73 1.24 5.36
C LYS A 157 -7.72 0.90 4.24
N ARG A 158 -8.55 -0.13 4.44
CA ARG A 158 -9.55 -0.66 3.49
C ARG A 158 -10.90 -0.82 4.19
N PRO A 159 -11.50 0.30 4.64
CA PRO A 159 -12.66 0.25 5.50
C PRO A 159 -13.88 -0.39 4.84
N ASP A 160 -14.11 -0.13 3.55
CA ASP A 160 -15.30 -0.59 2.84
C ASP A 160 -15.28 -2.11 2.67
N GLU A 161 -14.18 -2.65 2.14
CA GLU A 161 -13.99 -4.09 1.96
C GLU A 161 -13.98 -4.83 3.32
N THR A 162 -13.34 -4.24 4.34
CA THR A 162 -13.33 -4.82 5.68
C THR A 162 -14.73 -4.87 6.29
N SER A 163 -15.50 -3.78 6.18
CA SER A 163 -16.86 -3.73 6.71
C SER A 163 -17.80 -4.76 6.03
N LEU A 164 -17.61 -5.01 4.73
CA LEU A 164 -18.32 -6.06 3.99
C LEU A 164 -17.96 -7.45 4.48
N LEU A 165 -16.68 -7.74 4.68
CA LEU A 165 -16.23 -9.04 5.20
C LEU A 165 -16.72 -9.29 6.63
N VAL A 166 -16.70 -8.27 7.49
CA VAL A 166 -17.28 -8.33 8.84
C VAL A 166 -18.78 -8.64 8.76
N LEU A 167 -19.52 -7.96 7.89
CA LEU A 167 -20.94 -8.21 7.69
C LEU A 167 -21.21 -9.65 7.23
N GLU A 168 -20.44 -10.16 6.26
CA GLU A 168 -20.57 -11.53 5.78
C GLU A 168 -20.28 -12.55 6.88
N ALA A 169 -19.20 -12.37 7.65
CA ALA A 169 -18.85 -13.22 8.78
C ALA A 169 -19.99 -13.25 9.81
N LEU A 170 -20.53 -12.08 10.17
CA LEU A 170 -21.64 -11.98 11.11
C LEU A 170 -22.90 -12.70 10.59
N ARG A 171 -23.20 -12.59 9.29
CA ARG A 171 -24.34 -13.29 8.64
C ARG A 171 -24.15 -14.81 8.58
N ARG A 172 -22.92 -15.29 8.46
CA ARG A 172 -22.58 -16.73 8.52
C ARG A 172 -22.66 -17.29 9.94
N GLY A 173 -22.92 -16.44 10.94
CA GLY A 173 -22.97 -16.84 12.34
C GLY A 173 -21.60 -16.89 13.01
N GLU A 174 -20.56 -16.32 12.39
CA GLU A 174 -19.25 -16.22 13.03
C GLU A 174 -19.32 -15.18 14.16
N ARG A 175 -18.88 -15.58 15.36
CA ARG A 175 -18.94 -14.78 16.59
C ARG A 175 -17.60 -14.70 17.31
N SER A 176 -16.50 -14.90 16.57
CA SER A 176 -15.16 -14.81 17.15
C SER A 176 -14.90 -13.38 17.68
N PRO A 177 -14.19 -13.22 18.82
CA PRO A 177 -13.78 -11.91 19.34
C PRO A 177 -13.05 -11.05 18.31
N TYR A 178 -12.37 -11.69 17.34
CA TYR A 178 -11.69 -10.97 16.27
C TYR A 178 -12.66 -10.28 15.31
N VAL A 179 -13.80 -10.90 14.97
CA VAL A 179 -14.84 -10.28 14.14
C VAL A 179 -15.39 -9.04 14.84
N PHE A 180 -15.73 -9.16 16.13
CA PHE A 180 -16.21 -8.03 16.95
C PHE A 180 -15.17 -6.91 17.03
N SER A 181 -13.89 -7.25 17.17
CA SER A 181 -12.82 -6.24 17.23
C SER A 181 -12.59 -5.46 15.93
N LEU A 182 -13.15 -5.93 14.80
CA LEU A 182 -13.09 -5.26 13.50
C LEU A 182 -14.34 -4.43 13.21
N THR A 183 -15.39 -4.48 14.04
CA THR A 183 -16.61 -3.72 13.76
C THR A 183 -16.39 -2.21 13.84
N GLY A 184 -15.38 -1.74 14.58
CA GLY A 184 -14.93 -0.35 14.59
C GLY A 184 -14.09 0.07 13.38
N ILE A 185 -14.10 -0.73 12.30
CA ILE A 185 -13.58 -0.29 11.01
C ILE A 185 -14.79 0.10 10.16
N THR A 186 -15.06 1.40 10.14
CA THR A 186 -16.23 1.98 9.47
C THR A 186 -16.03 2.13 7.96
N GLY A 187 -16.81 1.39 7.18
CA GLY A 187 -16.97 1.55 5.72
C GLY A 187 -18.43 1.59 5.27
N GLU A 188 -18.69 1.42 3.98
CA GLU A 188 -20.02 1.46 3.38
C GLU A 188 -21.03 0.47 4.01
N ALA A 189 -20.57 -0.66 4.53
CA ALA A 189 -21.44 -1.68 5.10
C ALA A 189 -21.76 -1.49 6.59
N SER A 190 -21.26 -0.42 7.22
CA SER A 190 -21.31 -0.24 8.68
C SER A 190 -22.73 -0.21 9.26
N GLU A 191 -23.69 0.39 8.54
CA GLU A 191 -25.10 0.38 8.96
C GLU A 191 -25.69 -1.04 8.97
N ALA A 192 -25.33 -1.84 7.97
CA ALA A 192 -25.75 -3.25 7.91
C ALA A 192 -25.06 -4.09 9.00
N VAL A 193 -23.79 -3.80 9.32
CA VAL A 193 -23.08 -4.41 10.46
C VAL A 193 -23.79 -4.09 11.77
N ALA A 194 -24.16 -2.82 12.01
CA ALA A 194 -24.95 -2.43 13.19
C ALA A 194 -26.28 -3.20 13.27
N GLY A 195 -26.95 -3.38 12.13
CA GLY A 195 -28.18 -4.17 12.03
C GLY A 195 -27.99 -5.63 12.46
N GLU A 196 -26.92 -6.30 12.02
CA GLU A 196 -26.61 -7.67 12.44
C GLU A 196 -26.20 -7.75 13.92
N LEU A 197 -25.40 -6.81 14.42
CA LEU A 197 -25.03 -6.74 15.85
C LEU A 197 -26.26 -6.57 16.75
N LEU A 198 -27.22 -5.73 16.34
CA LEU A 198 -28.47 -5.55 17.07
C LEU A 198 -29.29 -6.85 17.11
N LYS A 199 -29.30 -7.65 16.03
CA LYS A 199 -29.96 -8.96 16.02
C LYS A 199 -29.28 -9.93 17.01
N ILE A 200 -27.95 -9.94 17.04
CA ILE A 200 -27.18 -10.77 17.98
C ILE A 200 -27.48 -10.37 19.42
N ALA A 201 -27.43 -9.08 19.75
CA ALA A 201 -27.75 -8.58 21.08
C ALA A 201 -29.19 -8.91 21.52
N LYS A 202 -30.14 -8.95 20.58
CA LYS A 202 -31.54 -9.31 20.85
C LYS A 202 -31.79 -10.83 20.96
N SER A 203 -30.84 -11.66 20.56
CA SER A 203 -31.01 -13.12 20.56
C SER A 203 -31.10 -13.72 21.97
N GLY A 204 -30.63 -13.01 23.00
CA GLY A 204 -30.54 -13.50 24.36
C GLY A 204 -29.37 -14.45 24.61
N ASP A 205 -28.47 -14.60 23.64
CA ASP A 205 -27.23 -15.39 23.79
C ASP A 205 -26.27 -14.70 24.78
N ALA A 206 -26.21 -15.21 26.00
CA ALA A 206 -25.42 -14.63 27.08
C ALA A 206 -23.92 -14.57 26.78
N GLU A 207 -23.40 -15.44 25.91
CA GLU A 207 -21.98 -15.48 25.57
C GLU A 207 -21.58 -14.30 24.69
N HIS A 208 -22.36 -14.01 23.66
CA HIS A 208 -22.01 -13.01 22.64
C HIS A 208 -22.73 -11.66 22.82
N THR A 209 -23.80 -11.60 23.62
CA THR A 209 -24.57 -10.37 23.83
C THR A 209 -23.72 -9.21 24.37
N PRO A 210 -22.85 -9.39 25.38
CA PRO A 210 -22.02 -8.28 25.89
C PRO A 210 -21.09 -7.69 24.81
N ALA A 211 -20.38 -8.56 24.07
CA ALA A 211 -19.49 -8.15 22.99
C ALA A 211 -20.25 -7.48 21.84
N ALA A 212 -21.43 -8.00 21.48
CA ALA A 212 -22.27 -7.40 20.44
C ALA A 212 -22.79 -6.00 20.82
N LEU A 213 -23.15 -5.78 22.09
CA LEU A 213 -23.59 -4.46 22.57
C LEU A 213 -22.44 -3.45 22.59
N GLU A 214 -21.25 -3.85 23.02
CA GLU A 214 -20.05 -3.01 23.00
C GLU A 214 -19.66 -2.62 21.56
N SER A 215 -19.57 -3.62 20.67
CA SER A 215 -19.34 -3.40 19.24
C SER A 215 -20.41 -2.51 18.62
N LEU A 216 -21.68 -2.70 18.96
CA LEU A 216 -22.79 -1.90 18.43
C LEU A 216 -22.68 -0.43 18.83
N ALA A 217 -22.34 -0.14 20.08
CA ALA A 217 -22.12 1.23 20.55
C ALA A 217 -20.99 1.91 19.75
N SER A 218 -19.87 1.21 19.57
CA SER A 218 -18.74 1.71 18.77
C SER A 218 -19.13 1.98 17.31
N VAL A 219 -19.87 1.06 16.68
CA VAL A 219 -20.31 1.21 15.28
C VAL A 219 -21.26 2.41 15.13
N ILE A 220 -22.20 2.60 16.07
CA ILE A 220 -23.13 3.75 16.03
C ILE A 220 -22.34 5.06 16.08
N ASP A 221 -21.44 5.21 17.04
CA ASP A 221 -20.61 6.41 17.20
C ASP A 221 -19.80 6.72 15.93
N GLU A 222 -19.22 5.69 15.30
CA GLU A 222 -18.43 5.88 14.10
C GLU A 222 -19.28 6.18 12.86
N VAL A 223 -20.44 5.52 12.71
CA VAL A 223 -21.40 5.81 11.62
C VAL A 223 -21.90 7.24 11.74
N GLU A 224 -22.19 7.73 12.94
CA GLU A 224 -22.57 9.12 13.16
C GLU A 224 -21.42 10.07 12.77
N ARG A 225 -20.19 9.80 13.20
CA ARG A 225 -19.01 10.61 12.80
C ARG A 225 -18.76 10.57 11.30
N PHE A 226 -18.97 9.42 10.66
CA PHE A 226 -18.84 9.26 9.22
C PHE A 226 -19.91 10.06 8.48
N ASN A 227 -21.17 9.98 8.92
CA ASN A 227 -22.28 10.75 8.36
C ASN A 227 -22.11 12.26 8.56
N GLN A 228 -21.62 12.70 9.73
CA GLN A 228 -21.27 14.10 9.98
C GLN A 228 -20.16 14.58 9.04
N ARG A 229 -19.09 13.77 8.84
CA ARG A 229 -18.02 14.08 7.87
C ARG A 229 -18.54 14.15 6.44
N ARG A 230 -19.40 13.22 6.04
CA ARG A 230 -20.07 13.26 4.73
C ARG A 230 -20.94 14.50 4.58
N GLN A 231 -21.75 14.84 5.57
CA GLN A 231 -22.59 16.04 5.52
C GLN A 231 -21.76 17.34 5.48
N ALA A 232 -20.64 17.39 6.20
CA ALA A 232 -19.71 18.52 6.16
C ALA A 232 -18.98 18.64 4.80
N GLY A 233 -18.65 17.53 4.13
CA GLY A 233 -18.03 17.51 2.80
C GLY A 233 -19.02 17.69 1.63
N LEU A 234 -20.26 17.19 1.77
CA LEU A 234 -21.30 17.28 0.74
C LEU A 234 -21.86 18.70 0.53
N GLY A 235 -21.59 19.61 1.47
CA GLY A 235 -21.80 21.05 1.27
C GLY A 235 -20.89 21.66 0.18
N SER A 236 -19.73 21.04 -0.11
CA SER A 236 -18.79 21.51 -1.13
C SER A 236 -18.78 20.63 -2.38
N ASP A 237 -19.04 19.32 -2.31
CA ASP A 237 -18.80 18.38 -3.42
C ASP A 237 -19.57 18.62 -4.74
N THR A 238 -20.82 19.11 -4.72
CA THR A 238 -21.53 19.37 -5.99
C THR A 238 -21.06 20.65 -6.68
N ALA A 239 -20.64 21.63 -5.87
CA ALA A 239 -19.99 22.84 -6.33
C ALA A 239 -18.57 22.54 -6.80
N ASP A 240 -17.81 21.82 -5.98
CA ASP A 240 -16.41 21.46 -6.19
C ASP A 240 -16.25 20.51 -7.37
N THR A 241 -17.16 19.55 -7.58
CA THR A 241 -17.14 18.70 -8.78
C THR A 241 -17.37 19.51 -10.06
N LYS A 242 -18.28 20.51 -10.03
CA LYS A 242 -18.52 21.40 -11.18
C LYS A 242 -17.33 22.33 -11.41
N LEU A 243 -16.78 22.89 -10.33
CA LEU A 243 -15.63 23.78 -10.38
C LEU A 243 -14.36 23.06 -10.80
N PHE A 244 -14.15 21.81 -10.37
CA PHE A 244 -13.04 20.96 -10.79
C PHE A 244 -13.13 20.61 -12.27
N LYS A 245 -14.31 20.24 -12.76
CA LYS A 245 -14.55 20.03 -14.21
C LYS A 245 -14.31 21.30 -15.00
N TYR A 246 -14.68 22.46 -14.45
CA TYR A 246 -14.45 23.76 -15.09
C TYR A 246 -12.96 24.12 -15.09
N ALA A 247 -12.27 24.01 -13.95
CA ALA A 247 -10.83 24.21 -13.78
C ALA A 247 -10.04 23.35 -14.77
N ARG A 248 -10.38 22.06 -14.89
CA ARG A 248 -9.74 21.14 -15.85
C ARG A 248 -9.84 21.64 -17.30
N ARG A 249 -10.99 22.20 -17.71
CA ARG A 249 -11.16 22.76 -19.07
C ARG A 249 -10.35 24.03 -19.29
N ILE A 250 -10.18 24.84 -18.24
CA ILE A 250 -9.37 26.05 -18.30
C ILE A 250 -7.90 25.68 -18.37
N VAL A 251 -7.40 24.83 -17.47
CA VAL A 251 -6.03 24.33 -17.48
C VAL A 251 -5.71 23.71 -18.84
N ALA A 252 -6.51 22.75 -19.32
CA ALA A 252 -6.29 22.13 -20.63
C ALA A 252 -6.34 23.08 -21.83
N ARG A 253 -6.88 24.30 -21.69
CA ARG A 253 -6.87 25.32 -22.75
C ARG A 253 -5.57 26.11 -22.80
N TYR A 254 -4.96 26.37 -21.64
CA TYR A 254 -3.80 27.24 -21.50
C TYR A 254 -2.48 26.48 -21.28
N ASP A 255 -2.58 25.23 -20.83
CA ASP A 255 -1.49 24.27 -20.69
C ASP A 255 -0.95 23.88 -22.08
N ARG A 256 0.13 24.54 -22.49
CA ARG A 256 0.75 24.38 -23.82
C ARG A 256 1.68 23.19 -23.85
N ASN A 257 2.30 22.86 -22.72
CA ASN A 257 3.22 21.73 -22.61
C ASN A 257 2.50 20.42 -22.25
N GLN A 258 1.20 20.47 -21.95
CA GLN A 258 0.32 19.36 -21.59
C GLN A 258 0.78 18.61 -20.32
N ASP A 259 1.35 19.33 -19.37
CA ASP A 259 1.84 18.75 -18.10
C ASP A 259 0.76 18.67 -17.00
N GLY A 260 -0.44 19.18 -17.28
CA GLY A 260 -1.57 19.20 -16.36
C GLY A 260 -1.56 20.36 -15.36
N SER A 261 -0.63 21.30 -15.52
CA SER A 261 -0.48 22.50 -14.69
C SER A 261 -0.37 23.75 -15.56
N LEU A 262 -0.51 24.93 -14.93
CA LEU A 262 -0.28 26.20 -15.60
C LEU A 262 0.95 26.87 -14.99
N THR A 263 1.99 27.01 -15.80
CA THR A 263 3.19 27.77 -15.46
C THR A 263 2.96 29.28 -15.67
N LYS A 264 3.85 30.10 -15.10
CA LYS A 264 3.76 31.57 -15.16
C LYS A 264 3.61 32.13 -16.56
N ASP A 265 4.27 31.56 -17.55
CA ASP A 265 4.19 32.04 -18.93
C ASP A 265 2.86 31.67 -19.61
N GLU A 266 2.21 30.60 -19.16
CA GLU A 266 0.94 30.13 -19.72
C GLU A 266 -0.23 30.95 -19.20
N TYR A 267 -0.33 31.12 -17.87
CA TYR A 267 -1.43 31.87 -17.28
C TYR A 267 -1.28 33.40 -17.40
N ARG A 268 -0.10 33.92 -17.76
CA ARG A 268 0.09 35.36 -18.04
C ARG A 268 -0.75 35.85 -19.22
N SER A 269 -1.17 34.94 -20.10
CA SER A 269 -2.06 35.24 -21.23
C SER A 269 -3.55 35.23 -20.86
N MET A 270 -3.90 34.87 -19.61
CA MET A 270 -5.28 34.82 -19.14
C MET A 270 -5.80 36.20 -18.76
N LEU A 271 -7.10 36.39 -18.90
CA LEU A 271 -7.78 37.64 -18.54
C LEU A 271 -7.68 37.95 -17.03
N SER A 272 -7.60 36.92 -16.20
CA SER A 272 -7.45 37.02 -14.76
C SER A 272 -6.27 36.17 -14.33
N SER A 273 -5.33 36.77 -13.60
CA SER A 273 -4.14 36.06 -13.10
C SER A 273 -4.55 35.10 -11.98
N PRO A 274 -4.34 33.78 -12.14
CA PRO A 274 -4.58 32.81 -11.09
C PRO A 274 -3.37 32.64 -10.17
N GLU A 275 -2.37 33.54 -10.19
CA GLU A 275 -1.17 33.45 -9.34
C GLU A 275 -1.47 33.18 -7.84
N PRO A 276 -2.55 33.71 -7.22
CA PRO A 276 -2.90 33.35 -5.84
C PRO A 276 -3.39 31.90 -5.64
N ALA A 277 -3.63 31.15 -6.71
CA ALA A 277 -4.04 29.74 -6.66
C ALA A 277 -2.87 28.79 -6.38
N ASP A 278 -1.63 29.21 -6.65
CA ASP A 278 -0.40 28.45 -6.36
C ASP A 278 -0.21 28.36 -4.82
N ALA A 279 -0.79 27.32 -4.23
CA ALA A 279 -0.87 27.16 -2.78
C ALA A 279 0.42 26.54 -2.22
N ASN A 280 1.11 25.72 -3.02
CA ASN A 280 2.35 25.07 -2.64
C ASN A 280 3.62 25.88 -3.02
N GLN A 281 3.45 26.99 -3.75
CA GLN A 281 4.50 27.91 -4.21
C GLN A 281 5.55 27.22 -5.10
N ASP A 282 5.14 26.24 -5.89
CA ASP A 282 6.04 25.54 -6.81
C ASP A 282 6.20 26.24 -8.17
N GLY A 283 5.48 27.35 -8.39
CA GLY A 283 5.53 28.14 -9.62
C GLY A 283 4.66 27.60 -10.76
N ALA A 284 3.87 26.55 -10.48
CA ALA A 284 2.86 25.99 -11.35
C ALA A 284 1.52 25.90 -10.61
N ILE A 285 0.41 25.92 -11.36
CA ILE A 285 -0.93 25.81 -10.78
C ILE A 285 -1.60 24.58 -11.35
N ASN A 286 -1.80 23.56 -10.52
CA ASN A 286 -2.49 22.36 -10.95
C ASN A 286 -4.03 22.54 -10.94
N VAL A 287 -4.73 21.56 -11.52
CA VAL A 287 -6.21 21.59 -11.63
C VAL A 287 -6.91 21.72 -10.27
N ALA A 288 -6.38 21.07 -9.23
CA ALA A 288 -7.00 21.06 -7.90
C ALA A 288 -6.86 22.42 -7.21
N GLU A 289 -5.69 23.02 -7.30
CA GLU A 289 -5.39 24.38 -6.83
C GLU A 289 -6.27 25.42 -7.52
N TYR A 290 -6.37 25.33 -8.85
CA TYR A 290 -7.23 26.22 -9.63
C TYR A 290 -8.71 26.07 -9.24
N ALA A 291 -9.18 24.84 -9.03
CA ALA A 291 -10.56 24.57 -8.60
C ALA A 291 -10.86 25.15 -7.22
N LYS A 292 -9.93 25.00 -6.28
CA LYS A 292 -10.04 25.55 -4.92
C LYS A 292 -10.09 27.08 -4.95
N TRP A 293 -9.21 27.71 -5.72
CA TRP A 293 -9.20 29.16 -5.89
C TRP A 293 -10.52 29.67 -6.47
N LEU A 294 -11.10 29.00 -7.47
CA LEU A 294 -12.43 29.34 -8.00
C LEU A 294 -13.54 29.22 -6.95
N ALA A 295 -13.47 28.22 -6.08
CA ALA A 295 -14.43 28.04 -4.99
C ALA A 295 -14.36 29.20 -3.98
N GLU A 296 -13.14 29.65 -3.66
CA GLU A 296 -12.90 30.80 -2.79
C GLU A 296 -13.37 32.12 -3.42
N GLN A 297 -13.16 32.32 -4.72
CA GLN A 297 -13.65 33.50 -5.45
C GLN A 297 -15.17 33.58 -5.49
N ARG A 298 -15.87 32.44 -5.57
CA ARG A 298 -17.33 32.41 -5.56
C ARG A 298 -17.94 32.84 -4.23
N ASN A 299 -17.22 32.62 -3.13
CA ASN A 299 -17.69 32.92 -1.77
C ASN A 299 -17.33 34.36 -1.31
N ARG A 300 -16.73 35.18 -2.18
CA ARG A 300 -16.43 36.61 -1.96
C ARG A 300 -17.51 37.48 -2.60
#